data_AF-A0AAN8UF19-F1
#
_entry.id   AF-A0AAN8UF19-F1
#
_cell.length_a   1.000
_cell.length_b   1.000
_cell.length_c   1.000
_cell.angle_alpha   90.00
_cell.angle_beta   90.00
_cell.angle_gamma   90.00
#
_symmetry.space_group_name_H-M   'P 1'
#
loop_
_entity.id
_entity.type
_entity.pdbx_description
1 polymer ?
#
loop_
_entity_poly.entity_id
_entity_poly.type
_entity_poly.pdbx_seq_one_letter_code
_entity_poly.pdbx_strand_id
1 'polypeptide(L)'
;MSTLTPLPKPLPKVGTPPPPPLPLPKGAAPPPPPPLGLHHKVASSTKLRRSPQMVNLYQLLKKKMEVSYLEDVQKHGKSITILQDTINSFQSKDMGNLLKFQKNVESQLENLTDENQVLARFEAFPIKKLESLRTAAGLYSKLDAIFVNPQALGDKSSISPAIKAEVEAVERVKEEEWKKFRSSNVHFGFGIITRIKEAMVDLSSSCMELVLKMFACYRTFRSSLQFVAHGVDEEKGKVVASYFAAADAAEHRRNF
;
A
#
# COMPACT_ATOMS: atom_id res chain seq x y z
N MET A 1 3.05 25.59 52.06
CA MET A 1 4.46 25.29 51.71
C MET A 1 4.64 23.78 51.73
N SER A 2 4.81 23.16 50.56
CA SER A 2 5.42 21.85 50.40
C SER A 2 6.11 21.83 49.04
N THR A 3 7.37 21.46 49.07
CA THR A 3 8.42 21.82 48.13
C THR A 3 8.61 20.74 47.07
N LEU A 4 8.73 21.16 45.80
CA LEU A 4 9.07 20.31 44.65
C LEU A 4 10.51 19.78 44.76
N THR A 5 10.69 18.47 44.68
CA THR A 5 11.99 17.80 44.55
C THR A 5 12.46 17.72 43.10
N PRO A 6 13.76 17.84 42.79
CA PRO A 6 14.27 17.94 41.42
C PRO A 6 14.63 16.59 40.78
N LEU A 7 14.57 16.57 39.45
CA LEU A 7 14.90 15.48 38.54
C LEU A 7 16.41 15.11 38.56
N PRO A 8 16.81 13.83 38.42
CA PRO A 8 18.21 13.41 38.42
C PRO A 8 18.99 13.85 37.17
N LYS A 9 20.28 14.20 37.34
CA LYS A 9 21.22 14.55 36.26
C LYS A 9 21.71 13.29 35.51
N PRO A 10 22.07 13.37 34.20
CA PRO A 10 22.63 12.26 33.45
C PRO A 10 24.06 11.90 33.91
N LEU A 11 24.36 10.61 33.96
CA LEU A 11 25.69 10.06 34.28
C LEU A 11 26.70 10.29 33.15
N PRO A 12 28.02 10.41 33.45
CA PRO A 12 29.08 10.49 32.45
C PRO A 12 29.26 9.15 31.71
N LYS A 13 29.45 9.20 30.39
CA LYS A 13 29.84 8.04 29.57
C LYS A 13 31.30 7.65 29.88
N VAL A 14 31.47 6.59 30.67
CA VAL A 14 32.77 5.93 30.86
C VAL A 14 33.06 5.09 29.62
N GLY A 15 34.20 5.36 28.96
CA GLY A 15 34.67 4.60 27.82
C GLY A 15 35.00 3.16 28.21
N THR A 16 34.55 2.22 27.39
CA THR A 16 34.93 0.81 27.48
C THR A 16 36.42 0.66 27.12
N PRO A 17 37.23 -0.06 27.91
CA PRO A 17 38.62 -0.36 27.53
C PRO A 17 38.66 -1.32 26.32
N PRO A 18 39.73 -1.27 25.50
CA PRO A 18 39.89 -2.18 24.37
C PRO A 18 40.05 -3.63 24.85
N PRO A 19 39.63 -4.62 24.04
CA PRO A 19 39.76 -6.03 24.38
C PRO A 19 41.24 -6.45 24.47
N PRO A 20 41.57 -7.47 25.30
CA PRO A 20 42.94 -7.95 25.45
C PRO A 20 43.46 -8.59 24.14
N PRO A 21 44.78 -8.53 23.86
CA PRO A 21 45.37 -9.19 22.71
C PRO A 21 45.21 -10.71 22.79
N LEU A 22 44.81 -11.34 21.68
CA LEU A 22 44.79 -12.80 21.54
C LEU A 22 46.22 -13.37 21.66
N PRO A 23 46.42 -14.55 22.27
CA PRO A 23 47.72 -15.21 22.30
C PRO A 23 48.19 -15.59 20.88
N LEU A 24 49.40 -15.17 20.50
CA LEU A 24 50.13 -15.69 19.35
C LEU A 24 50.52 -17.16 19.59
N PRO A 25 50.19 -18.11 18.69
CA PRO A 25 50.76 -19.45 18.75
C PRO A 25 52.27 -19.39 18.43
N LYS A 26 53.10 -19.86 19.37
CA LYS A 26 54.53 -20.09 19.17
C LYS A 26 54.75 -21.21 18.14
N GLY A 27 55.42 -20.87 17.04
CA GLY A 27 56.37 -21.71 16.31
C GLY A 27 55.92 -23.10 15.86
N ALA A 28 55.38 -23.18 14.64
CA ALA A 28 55.55 -24.36 13.80
C ALA A 28 56.52 -23.99 12.67
N ALA A 29 57.58 -24.78 12.49
CA ALA A 29 58.57 -24.58 11.43
C ALA A 29 57.87 -24.62 10.04
N PRO A 30 58.31 -23.79 9.07
CA PRO A 30 57.78 -23.88 7.71
C PRO A 30 58.08 -25.29 7.13
N PRO A 31 57.16 -25.89 6.36
CA PRO A 31 57.39 -27.19 5.74
C PRO A 31 58.61 -27.12 4.79
N PRO A 32 59.40 -28.21 4.69
CA PRO A 32 60.59 -28.22 3.85
C PRO A 32 60.26 -27.93 2.38
N PRO A 33 61.11 -27.18 1.66
CA PRO A 33 60.91 -26.94 0.24
C PRO A 33 61.03 -28.25 -0.57
N PRO A 34 60.21 -28.45 -1.62
CA PRO A 34 60.31 -29.60 -2.50
C PRO A 34 61.65 -29.63 -3.26
N PRO A 35 62.15 -30.82 -3.66
CA PRO A 35 63.45 -30.98 -4.28
C PRO A 35 63.60 -30.16 -5.56
N LEU A 36 64.74 -29.47 -5.70
CA LEU A 36 65.19 -28.75 -6.90
C LEU A 36 65.39 -29.76 -8.06
N GLY A 37 64.30 -30.09 -8.74
CA GLY A 37 64.27 -30.78 -10.02
C GLY A 37 64.33 -29.81 -11.19
N LEU A 38 65.03 -30.21 -12.24
CA LEU A 38 65.46 -29.42 -13.39
C LEU A 38 64.33 -28.62 -14.07
N HIS A 39 64.71 -27.40 -14.47
CA HIS A 39 64.09 -26.49 -15.43
C HIS A 39 63.05 -27.14 -16.35
N HIS A 40 61.79 -26.68 -16.29
CA HIS A 40 60.92 -26.33 -17.43
C HIS A 40 59.95 -25.25 -16.92
N LYS A 41 60.16 -23.98 -17.29
CA LYS A 41 59.20 -22.90 -17.01
C LYS A 41 57.99 -23.05 -17.94
N VAL A 42 57.04 -23.90 -17.57
CA VAL A 42 55.66 -23.73 -18.02
C VAL A 42 55.02 -22.80 -17.01
N ALA A 43 54.88 -21.52 -17.37
CA ALA A 43 54.07 -20.60 -16.59
C ALA A 43 52.62 -21.09 -16.62
N SER A 44 52.19 -21.79 -15.57
CA SER A 44 50.79 -22.05 -15.29
C SER A 44 50.14 -20.73 -14.87
N SER A 45 49.72 -19.92 -15.84
CA SER A 45 48.85 -18.78 -15.53
C SER A 45 47.47 -19.31 -15.15
N THR A 46 47.28 -19.67 -13.88
CA THR A 46 45.96 -19.86 -13.27
C THR A 46 45.21 -18.52 -13.07
N LYS A 47 45.74 -17.42 -13.61
CA LYS A 47 45.01 -16.15 -13.69
C LYS A 47 44.21 -16.14 -14.98
N LEU A 48 42.92 -16.45 -14.86
CA LEU A 48 41.92 -16.04 -15.85
C LEU A 48 42.14 -14.54 -16.12
N ARG A 49 42.84 -14.20 -17.22
CA ARG A 49 42.89 -12.82 -17.69
C ARG A 49 41.47 -12.48 -18.11
N ARG A 50 40.74 -11.77 -17.24
CA ARG A 50 39.41 -11.25 -17.55
C ARG A 50 39.51 -10.50 -18.86
N SER A 51 38.88 -11.03 -19.89
CA SER A 51 38.88 -10.44 -21.22
C SER A 51 38.22 -9.05 -21.11
N PRO A 52 38.84 -7.96 -21.60
CA PRO A 52 38.27 -6.61 -21.50
C PRO A 52 36.94 -6.43 -22.23
N GLN A 53 36.51 -7.40 -23.05
CA GLN A 53 35.25 -7.43 -23.78
C GLN A 53 34.05 -7.08 -22.90
N MET A 54 33.93 -7.70 -21.73
CA MET A 54 32.81 -7.42 -20.82
C MET A 54 32.85 -6.00 -20.24
N VAL A 55 34.05 -5.51 -19.90
CA VAL A 55 34.21 -4.15 -19.36
C VAL A 55 33.86 -3.11 -20.42
N ASN A 56 34.34 -3.30 -21.65
CA ASN A 56 34.05 -2.43 -22.78
C ASN A 56 32.55 -2.46 -23.14
N LEU A 57 31.92 -3.63 -23.09
CA LEU A 57 30.49 -3.77 -23.31
C LEU A 57 29.69 -2.99 -22.27
N TYR A 58 30.00 -3.13 -20.97
CA TYR A 58 29.35 -2.35 -19.92
C TYR A 58 29.53 -0.84 -20.09
N GLN A 59 30.73 -0.38 -20.45
CA GLN A 59 31.00 1.04 -20.69
C GLN A 59 30.21 1.58 -21.89
N LEU A 60 30.13 0.82 -22.99
CA LEU A 60 29.38 1.21 -24.18
C LEU A 60 27.88 1.28 -23.89
N LEU A 61 27.34 0.27 -23.19
CA LEU A 61 25.94 0.24 -22.78
C LEU A 61 25.60 1.43 -21.87
N LYS A 62 26.46 1.70 -20.87
CA LYS A 62 26.32 2.86 -20.00
C LYS A 62 26.31 4.17 -20.78
N LYS A 63 27.26 4.35 -21.69
CA LYS A 63 27.36 5.57 -22.52
C LYS A 63 26.12 5.74 -23.40
N LYS A 64 25.60 4.66 -23.98
CA LYS A 64 24.37 4.71 -24.79
C LYS A 64 23.14 5.08 -23.95
N MET A 65 23.04 4.54 -22.74
CA MET A 65 21.99 4.91 -21.77
C MET A 65 22.10 6.40 -21.37
N GLU A 66 23.33 6.89 -21.12
CA GLU A 66 23.57 8.30 -20.81
C GLU A 66 23.15 9.25 -21.93
N VAL A 67 23.45 8.89 -23.18
CA VAL A 67 23.02 9.67 -24.34
C VAL A 67 21.49 9.74 -24.41
N SER A 68 20.80 8.63 -24.17
CA SER A 68 19.33 8.54 -24.26
C SER A 68 18.61 9.50 -23.32
N TYR A 69 18.96 9.53 -22.03
CA TYR A 69 18.25 10.44 -21.10
C TYR A 69 18.69 11.90 -21.26
N LEU A 70 19.90 12.17 -21.75
CA LEU A 70 20.34 13.54 -22.04
C LEU A 70 19.57 14.14 -23.22
N GLU A 71 19.22 13.33 -24.22
CA GLU A 71 18.30 13.73 -25.29
C GLU A 71 16.93 14.11 -24.73
N ASP A 72 16.41 13.35 -23.76
CA ASP A 72 15.15 13.67 -23.09
C ASP A 72 15.23 14.97 -22.29
N VAL A 73 16.34 15.23 -21.58
CA VAL A 73 16.58 16.50 -20.87
C VAL A 73 16.53 17.68 -21.85
N GLN A 74 17.12 17.55 -23.04
CA GLN A 74 17.11 18.61 -24.04
C GLN A 74 15.73 18.79 -24.69
N LYS A 75 15.07 17.69 -25.04
CA LYS A 75 13.79 17.66 -25.76
C LYS A 75 12.62 18.11 -24.87
N HIS A 76 12.58 17.61 -23.63
CA HIS A 76 11.49 17.85 -22.69
C HIS A 76 11.82 18.93 -21.66
N GLY A 77 13.01 19.53 -21.70
CA GLY A 77 13.46 20.46 -20.67
C GLY A 77 12.52 21.61 -20.36
N LYS A 78 11.93 22.25 -21.40
CA LYS A 78 10.93 23.32 -21.21
C LYS A 78 9.70 22.82 -20.46
N SER A 79 9.17 21.66 -20.86
CA SER A 79 8.01 21.04 -20.20
C SER A 79 8.32 20.66 -18.76
N ILE A 80 9.53 20.14 -18.49
CA ILE A 80 9.96 19.76 -17.13
C ILE A 80 10.13 20.99 -16.23
N THR A 81 10.68 22.10 -16.75
CA THR A 81 10.76 23.36 -15.98
C THR A 81 9.37 23.91 -15.66
N ILE A 82 8.46 23.93 -16.63
CA ILE A 82 7.06 24.32 -16.38
C ILE A 82 6.42 23.38 -15.35
N LEU A 83 6.66 22.07 -15.46
CA LEU A 83 6.15 21.07 -14.54
C LEU A 83 6.69 21.28 -13.13
N GLN A 84 7.98 21.59 -12.98
CA GLN A 84 8.63 21.94 -11.71
C GLN A 84 7.92 23.12 -11.04
N ASP A 85 7.69 24.21 -11.76
CA ASP A 85 6.98 25.38 -11.24
C ASP A 85 5.54 25.03 -10.86
N THR A 86 4.85 24.28 -11.73
CA THR A 86 3.46 23.87 -11.50
C THR A 86 3.34 22.98 -10.27
N ILE A 87 4.24 22.01 -10.07
CA ILE A 87 4.27 21.16 -8.88
C ILE A 87 4.56 22.01 -7.63
N ASN A 88 5.50 22.95 -7.71
CA ASN A 88 5.85 23.84 -6.59
C ASN A 88 4.66 24.72 -6.18
N SER A 89 3.96 25.32 -7.15
CA SER A 89 2.81 26.19 -6.89
C SER A 89 1.52 25.43 -6.56
N PHE A 90 1.42 24.14 -6.90
CA PHE A 90 0.20 23.36 -6.69
C PHE A 90 -0.20 23.30 -5.21
N GLN A 91 -1.40 23.82 -4.92
CA GLN A 91 -2.07 23.74 -3.64
C GLN A 91 -3.58 23.64 -3.90
N SER A 92 -4.14 22.44 -3.78
CA SER A 92 -5.59 22.22 -3.89
C SER A 92 -6.12 21.52 -2.65
N LYS A 93 -7.27 22.00 -2.15
CA LYS A 93 -8.06 21.29 -1.12
C LYS A 93 -9.00 20.25 -1.74
N ASP A 94 -9.37 20.44 -3.00
CA ASP A 94 -10.22 19.52 -3.74
C ASP A 94 -9.41 18.33 -4.25
N MET A 95 -9.84 17.13 -3.85
CA MET A 95 -9.20 15.86 -4.21
C MET A 95 -9.48 15.48 -5.66
N GLY A 96 -10.59 15.93 -6.25
CA GLY A 96 -10.83 15.74 -7.68
C GLY A 96 -9.78 16.47 -8.52
N ASN A 97 -9.41 17.69 -8.12
CA ASN A 97 -8.34 18.45 -8.75
C ASN A 97 -6.96 17.83 -8.49
N LEU A 98 -6.72 17.26 -7.31
CA LEU A 98 -5.49 16.50 -7.00
C LEU A 98 -5.30 15.33 -7.98
N LEU A 99 -6.32 14.51 -8.19
CA LEU A 99 -6.26 13.37 -9.11
C LEU A 99 -6.02 13.81 -10.56
N LYS A 100 -6.76 14.82 -11.02
CA LYS A 100 -6.58 15.37 -12.38
C LYS A 100 -5.16 15.92 -12.56
N PHE A 101 -4.64 16.63 -11.57
CA PHE A 101 -3.30 17.18 -11.58
C PHE A 101 -2.24 16.08 -11.63
N GLN A 102 -2.35 15.08 -10.75
CA GLN A 102 -1.41 13.95 -10.73
C GLN A 102 -1.42 13.22 -12.07
N LYS A 103 -2.59 12.93 -12.65
CA LYS A 103 -2.69 12.31 -13.98
C LYS A 103 -2.01 13.13 -15.08
N ASN A 104 -2.17 14.45 -15.05
CA ASN A 104 -1.49 15.34 -15.99
C ASN A 104 0.03 15.29 -15.81
N VAL A 105 0.53 15.30 -14.56
CA VAL A 105 1.95 15.16 -14.26
C VAL A 105 2.49 13.83 -14.78
N GLU A 106 1.85 12.70 -14.49
CA GLU A 106 2.31 11.39 -14.97
C GLU A 106 2.33 11.33 -16.50
N SER A 107 1.35 11.91 -17.20
CA SER A 107 1.34 11.92 -18.67
C SER A 107 2.54 12.67 -19.29
N GLN A 108 3.09 13.65 -18.57
CA GLN A 108 4.29 14.36 -19.00
C GLN A 108 5.54 13.52 -18.72
N LEU A 109 5.58 12.82 -17.59
CA LEU A 109 6.70 11.99 -17.17
C LEU A 109 6.79 10.65 -17.93
N GLU A 110 5.67 10.10 -18.41
CA GLU A 110 5.60 8.87 -19.19
C GLU A 110 6.40 8.93 -20.51
N ASN A 111 6.64 10.14 -21.04
CA ASN A 111 7.41 10.32 -22.27
C ASN A 111 8.94 10.23 -22.07
N LEU A 112 9.41 10.12 -20.81
CA LEU A 112 10.83 10.08 -20.49
C LEU A 112 11.35 8.63 -20.46
N THR A 113 12.53 8.40 -21.02
CA THR A 113 13.15 7.06 -21.07
C THR A 113 13.56 6.58 -19.67
N ASP A 114 14.14 7.47 -18.87
CA ASP A 114 14.54 7.22 -17.48
C ASP A 114 14.17 8.44 -16.63
N GLU A 115 12.94 8.43 -16.09
CA GLU A 115 12.38 9.52 -15.28
C GLU A 115 13.37 9.96 -14.19
N ASN A 116 13.93 9.01 -13.43
CA ASN A 116 14.81 9.33 -12.30
C ASN A 116 16.09 10.03 -12.76
N GLN A 117 16.72 9.56 -13.84
CA GLN A 117 17.95 10.19 -14.36
C GLN A 117 17.69 11.56 -15.00
N VAL A 118 16.57 11.71 -15.72
CA VAL A 118 16.18 12.99 -16.32
C VAL A 118 15.89 14.01 -15.23
N LEU A 119 15.05 13.68 -14.25
CA LEU A 119 14.67 14.59 -13.17
C LEU A 119 15.87 14.96 -12.28
N ALA A 120 16.84 14.07 -12.09
CA ALA A 120 18.07 14.35 -11.33
C ALA A 120 18.94 15.45 -11.96
N ARG A 121 18.75 15.80 -13.24
CA ARG A 121 19.46 16.90 -13.92
C ARG A 121 18.85 18.27 -13.68
N PHE A 122 17.60 18.33 -13.23
CA PHE A 122 16.93 19.59 -12.90
C PHE A 122 17.14 19.90 -11.43
N GLU A 123 18.08 20.81 -11.14
CA GLU A 123 18.33 21.27 -9.78
C GLU A 123 17.05 21.88 -9.17
N ALA A 124 16.79 21.55 -7.91
CA ALA A 124 15.58 21.93 -7.17
C ALA A 124 14.25 21.34 -7.70
N PHE A 125 14.27 20.28 -8.52
CA PHE A 125 13.03 19.57 -8.85
C PHE A 125 12.37 19.02 -7.57
N PRO A 126 11.06 19.26 -7.36
CA PRO A 126 10.38 18.96 -6.10
C PRO A 126 10.02 17.46 -5.96
N ILE A 127 11.00 16.58 -6.05
CA ILE A 127 10.85 15.11 -5.99
C ILE A 127 10.03 14.69 -4.77
N LYS A 128 10.36 15.24 -3.58
CA LYS A 128 9.62 14.93 -2.35
C LYS A 128 8.14 15.28 -2.42
N LYS A 129 7.81 16.40 -3.06
CA LYS A 129 6.43 16.84 -3.25
C LYS A 129 5.71 15.99 -4.29
N LEU A 130 6.39 15.64 -5.38
CA LEU A 130 5.88 14.72 -6.40
C LEU A 130 5.52 13.35 -5.80
N GLU A 131 6.43 12.75 -5.01
CA GLU A 131 6.17 11.47 -4.33
C GLU A 131 5.02 11.56 -3.32
N SER A 132 4.91 12.70 -2.63
CA SER A 132 3.77 12.97 -1.74
C SER A 132 2.45 13.06 -2.51
N LEU A 133 2.44 13.68 -3.70
CA LEU A 133 1.27 13.76 -4.59
C LEU A 133 0.87 12.38 -5.12
N ARG A 134 1.83 11.56 -5.56
CA ARG A 134 1.61 10.17 -6.01
C ARG A 134 0.97 9.33 -4.92
N THR A 135 1.55 9.36 -3.72
CA THR A 135 1.05 8.62 -2.56
C THR A 135 -0.36 9.10 -2.17
N ALA A 136 -0.58 10.41 -2.11
CA ALA A 136 -1.88 11.00 -1.82
C ALA A 136 -2.95 10.61 -2.84
N ALA A 137 -2.65 10.72 -4.14
CA ALA A 137 -3.56 10.35 -5.22
C ALA A 137 -3.91 8.85 -5.17
N GLY A 138 -2.93 7.99 -4.92
CA GLY A 138 -3.14 6.55 -4.77
C GLY A 138 -4.04 6.21 -3.58
N LEU A 139 -3.79 6.81 -2.43
CA LEU A 139 -4.60 6.60 -1.22
C LEU A 139 -6.04 7.09 -1.42
N TYR A 140 -6.23 8.26 -2.03
CA TYR A 140 -7.56 8.77 -2.33
C TYR A 140 -8.29 7.86 -3.34
N SER A 141 -7.62 7.44 -4.42
CA SER A 141 -8.22 6.53 -5.43
C SER A 141 -8.67 5.21 -4.82
N LYS A 142 -7.88 4.67 -3.87
CA LYS A 142 -8.25 3.46 -3.14
C LYS A 142 -9.51 3.67 -2.29
N LEU A 143 -9.61 4.80 -1.59
CA LEU A 143 -10.80 5.14 -0.78
C LEU A 143 -12.04 5.42 -1.64
N ASP A 144 -11.86 6.11 -2.77
CA ASP A 144 -12.92 6.39 -3.72
C ASP A 144 -13.46 5.11 -4.36
N ALA A 145 -12.59 4.15 -4.67
CA ALA A 145 -13.00 2.84 -5.16
C ALA A 145 -13.87 2.08 -4.13
N ILE A 146 -13.51 2.14 -2.84
CA ILE A 146 -14.30 1.56 -1.74
C ILE A 146 -15.68 2.23 -1.66
N PHE A 147 -15.73 3.55 -1.83
CA PHE A 147 -16.96 4.32 -1.80
C PHE A 147 -17.89 4.00 -2.98
N VAL A 148 -17.36 4.02 -4.21
CA VAL A 148 -18.14 3.82 -5.45
C VAL A 148 -18.61 2.37 -5.59
N ASN A 149 -17.76 1.41 -5.25
CA ASN A 149 -18.10 -0.01 -5.37
C ASN A 149 -17.71 -0.78 -4.11
N PRO A 150 -18.55 -0.74 -3.06
CA PRO A 150 -18.33 -1.55 -1.87
C PRO A 150 -18.32 -3.06 -2.18
N GLN A 151 -18.84 -3.51 -3.33
CA GLN A 151 -18.87 -4.93 -3.72
C GLN A 151 -17.55 -5.43 -4.33
N ALA A 152 -16.58 -4.55 -4.63
CA ALA A 152 -15.31 -4.92 -5.25
C ALA A 152 -14.37 -5.73 -4.34
N LEU A 153 -14.71 -5.90 -3.05
CA LEU A 153 -13.84 -6.45 -2.01
C LEU A 153 -14.21 -7.86 -1.50
N GLY A 154 -15.21 -8.54 -2.07
CA GLY A 154 -15.51 -9.93 -1.72
C GLY A 154 -16.94 -10.40 -2.00
N ASP A 155 -17.20 -11.68 -1.68
CA ASP A 155 -18.52 -12.30 -1.81
C ASP A 155 -19.59 -11.55 -0.99
N LYS A 156 -20.80 -11.43 -1.56
CA LYS A 156 -21.91 -10.59 -1.09
C LYS A 156 -22.31 -10.76 0.40
N SER A 157 -21.88 -11.82 1.09
CA SER A 157 -22.21 -12.08 2.49
C SER A 157 -21.19 -11.56 3.52
N SER A 158 -19.96 -11.19 3.14
CA SER A 158 -18.88 -10.75 4.06
C SER A 158 -18.36 -9.32 3.81
N ILE A 159 -19.06 -8.55 2.97
CA ILE A 159 -18.64 -7.23 2.49
C ILE A 159 -18.39 -6.23 3.63
N SER A 160 -19.24 -6.22 4.67
CA SER A 160 -19.14 -5.24 5.77
C SER A 160 -17.88 -5.40 6.64
N PRO A 161 -17.52 -6.61 7.13
CA PRO A 161 -16.28 -6.82 7.89
C PRO A 161 -15.00 -6.42 7.13
N ALA A 162 -14.91 -6.74 5.84
CA ALA A 162 -13.74 -6.45 5.02
C ALA A 162 -13.55 -4.94 4.78
N ILE A 163 -14.62 -4.24 4.38
CA ILE A 163 -14.60 -2.78 4.21
C ILE A 163 -14.27 -2.10 5.55
N LYS A 164 -14.90 -2.55 6.64
CA LYS A 164 -14.66 -2.00 7.98
C LYS A 164 -13.18 -2.13 8.38
N ALA A 165 -12.56 -3.29 8.18
CA ALA A 165 -11.15 -3.51 8.48
C ALA A 165 -10.22 -2.60 7.67
N GLU A 166 -10.51 -2.39 6.38
CA GLU A 166 -9.71 -1.54 5.49
C GLU A 166 -9.84 -0.06 5.87
N VAL A 167 -11.06 0.42 6.15
CA VAL A 167 -11.32 1.79 6.62
C VAL A 167 -10.64 2.05 7.95
N GLU A 168 -10.70 1.10 8.89
CA GLU A 168 -10.03 1.20 10.18
C GLU A 168 -8.50 1.17 10.04
N ALA A 169 -7.95 0.39 9.10
CA ALA A 169 -6.53 0.41 8.79
C ALA A 169 -6.07 1.77 8.26
N VAL A 170 -6.83 2.36 7.34
CA VAL A 170 -6.56 3.70 6.80
C VAL A 170 -6.69 4.77 7.88
N GLU A 171 -7.68 4.66 8.77
CA GLU A 171 -7.88 5.58 9.88
C GLU A 171 -6.74 5.54 10.91
N ARG A 172 -6.13 4.37 11.12
CA ARG A 172 -4.94 4.21 11.98
C ARG A 172 -3.70 4.89 11.42
N VAL A 173 -3.50 4.91 10.11
CA VAL A 173 -2.31 5.52 9.46
C VAL A 173 -2.53 6.96 9.02
N LYS A 174 -3.76 7.45 9.06
CA LYS A 174 -4.18 8.79 8.61
C LYS A 174 -3.31 9.93 9.16
N GLU A 175 -3.01 9.97 10.46
CA GLU A 175 -2.28 11.09 11.07
C GLU A 175 -0.81 11.13 10.63
N GLU A 176 -0.19 9.95 10.45
CA GLU A 176 1.19 9.85 9.96
C GLU A 176 1.28 10.25 8.48
N GLU A 177 0.33 9.81 7.65
CA GLU A 177 0.26 10.21 6.24
C GLU A 177 -0.08 11.71 6.08
N TRP A 178 -0.99 12.24 6.90
CA TRP A 178 -1.31 13.67 6.92
C TRP A 178 -0.09 14.54 7.22
N LYS A 179 0.71 14.17 8.22
CA LYS A 179 1.94 14.90 8.58
C LYS A 179 2.93 14.92 7.41
N LYS A 180 3.08 13.78 6.70
CA LYS A 180 3.95 13.66 5.52
C LYS A 180 3.47 14.51 4.35
N PHE A 181 2.17 14.55 4.09
CA PHE A 181 1.63 15.40 3.02
C PHE A 181 1.76 16.87 3.37
N ARG A 182 1.51 17.23 4.64
CA ARG A 182 1.63 18.61 5.11
C ARG A 182 3.06 19.14 5.07
N SER A 183 4.07 18.31 5.36
CA SER A 183 5.48 18.72 5.24
C SER A 183 5.88 19.02 3.79
N SER A 184 5.19 18.41 2.81
CA SER A 184 5.33 18.67 1.38
C SER A 184 4.32 19.69 0.84
N ASN A 185 3.58 20.39 1.70
CA ASN A 185 2.53 21.35 1.34
C ASN A 185 1.41 20.76 0.44
N VAL A 186 1.13 19.48 0.60
CA VAL A 186 0.02 18.76 -0.04
C VAL A 186 -1.13 18.66 0.97
N HIS A 187 -2.29 19.18 0.61
CA HIS A 187 -3.47 19.14 1.47
C HIS A 187 -4.26 17.86 1.20
N PHE A 188 -4.31 16.92 2.15
CA PHE A 188 -5.11 15.71 2.03
C PHE A 188 -6.38 15.79 2.88
N GLY A 189 -7.54 15.64 2.26
CA GLY A 189 -8.83 15.66 2.93
C GLY A 189 -9.33 14.26 3.31
N PHE A 190 -9.39 13.95 4.61
CA PHE A 190 -9.93 12.66 5.09
C PHE A 190 -11.47 12.60 5.18
N GLY A 191 -12.17 13.62 4.68
CA GLY A 191 -13.64 13.62 4.65
C GLY A 191 -14.24 12.44 3.87
N ILE A 192 -13.47 11.84 2.95
CA ILE A 192 -13.85 10.60 2.26
C ILE A 192 -14.04 9.43 3.22
N ILE A 193 -13.27 9.34 4.32
CA ILE A 193 -13.46 8.30 5.34
C ILE A 193 -14.83 8.42 5.98
N THR A 194 -15.23 9.65 6.34
CA THR A 194 -16.57 9.92 6.90
C THR A 194 -17.66 9.50 5.92
N ARG A 195 -17.52 9.86 4.63
CA ARG A 195 -18.48 9.45 3.58
C ARG A 195 -18.56 7.93 3.41
N ILE A 196 -17.43 7.23 3.49
CA ILE A 196 -17.42 5.76 3.45
C ILE A 196 -18.14 5.18 4.67
N LYS A 197 -17.92 5.74 5.87
CA LYS A 197 -18.62 5.31 7.09
C LYS A 197 -20.11 5.56 7.02
N GLU A 198 -20.54 6.71 6.51
CA GLU A 198 -21.95 7.03 6.26
C GLU A 198 -22.57 6.03 5.26
N ALA A 199 -21.92 5.81 4.11
CA ALA A 199 -22.38 4.85 3.11
C ALA A 199 -22.47 3.41 3.65
N MET A 200 -21.57 3.01 4.56
CA MET A 200 -21.60 1.70 5.21
C MET A 200 -22.80 1.56 6.17
N VAL A 201 -23.15 2.63 6.88
CA VAL A 201 -24.35 2.67 7.74
C VAL A 201 -25.61 2.63 6.88
N ASP A 202 -25.65 3.39 5.77
CA ASP A 202 -26.78 3.42 4.84
C ASP A 202 -27.01 2.06 4.16
N LEU A 203 -25.95 1.37 3.76
CA LEU A 203 -26.02 0.01 3.21
C LEU A 203 -26.61 -0.96 4.24
N SER A 204 -26.18 -0.85 5.50
CA SER A 204 -26.66 -1.71 6.59
C SER A 204 -28.13 -1.45 6.90
N SER A 205 -28.56 -0.18 6.92
CA SER A 205 -29.95 0.22 7.07
C SER A 205 -30.83 -0.33 5.93
N SER A 206 -30.36 -0.20 4.70
CA SER A 206 -31.06 -0.71 3.50
C SER A 206 -31.25 -2.22 3.54
N CYS A 207 -30.22 -2.97 3.97
CA CYS A 207 -30.32 -4.42 4.17
C CYS A 207 -31.35 -4.77 5.26
N MET A 208 -31.32 -4.07 6.39
CA MET A 208 -32.27 -4.31 7.49
C MET A 208 -33.71 -4.03 7.06
N GLU A 209 -33.95 -2.95 6.32
CA GLU A 209 -35.28 -2.62 5.80
C GLU A 209 -35.81 -3.70 4.84
N LEU A 210 -34.97 -4.21 3.95
CA LEU A 210 -35.34 -5.30 3.03
C LEU A 210 -35.73 -6.57 3.81
N VAL A 211 -34.95 -6.90 4.83
CA VAL A 211 -35.21 -8.03 5.73
C VAL A 211 -36.54 -7.86 6.46
N LEU A 212 -36.80 -6.68 7.03
CA LEU A 212 -38.07 -6.38 7.71
C LEU A 212 -39.27 -6.44 6.76
N LYS A 213 -39.15 -5.91 5.54
CA LYS A 213 -40.19 -6.03 4.50
C LYS A 213 -40.46 -7.48 4.10
N MET A 214 -39.40 -8.29 3.97
CA MET A 214 -39.51 -9.72 3.70
C MET A 214 -40.26 -10.45 4.83
N PHE A 215 -39.92 -10.15 6.09
CA PHE A 215 -40.61 -10.71 7.25
C PHE A 215 -42.09 -10.31 7.32
N ALA A 216 -42.42 -9.04 7.03
CA ALA A 216 -43.81 -8.57 7.00
C ALA A 216 -44.62 -9.25 5.89
N CYS A 217 -44.03 -9.41 4.69
CA CYS A 217 -44.64 -10.14 3.59
C CYS A 217 -44.85 -11.61 3.95
N TYR A 218 -43.83 -12.27 4.50
CA TYR A 218 -43.92 -13.66 4.97
C TYR A 218 -45.00 -13.84 6.03
N ARG A 219 -45.12 -12.92 7.01
CA ARG A 219 -46.17 -12.96 8.03
C ARG A 219 -47.56 -12.85 7.40
N THR A 220 -47.75 -11.96 6.44
CA THR A 220 -49.03 -11.78 5.74
C THR A 220 -49.38 -13.01 4.89
N PHE A 221 -48.41 -13.52 4.12
CA PHE A 221 -48.55 -14.73 3.32
C PHE A 221 -48.89 -15.95 4.19
N ARG A 222 -48.22 -16.08 5.34
CA ARG A 222 -48.48 -17.11 6.35
C ARG A 222 -49.91 -17.02 6.90
N SER A 223 -50.39 -15.83 7.28
CA SER A 223 -51.76 -15.64 7.74
C SER A 223 -52.79 -16.01 6.66
N SER A 224 -52.55 -15.63 5.40
CA SER A 224 -53.41 -16.01 4.27
C SER A 224 -53.43 -17.52 4.02
N LEU A 225 -52.28 -18.20 4.06
CA LEU A 225 -52.24 -19.66 3.92
C LEU A 225 -52.90 -20.38 5.09
N GLN A 226 -52.81 -19.85 6.31
CA GLN A 226 -53.48 -20.43 7.48
C GLN A 226 -55.00 -20.34 7.36
N PHE A 227 -55.52 -19.24 6.80
CA PHE A 227 -56.94 -19.11 6.44
C PHE A 227 -57.36 -20.11 5.36
N VAL A 228 -56.53 -20.30 4.33
CA VAL A 228 -56.78 -21.30 3.27
C VAL A 228 -56.77 -22.71 3.86
N ALA A 229 -55.80 -23.06 4.69
CA ALA A 229 -55.67 -24.38 5.32
C ALA A 229 -56.89 -24.77 6.18
N HIS A 230 -57.55 -23.81 6.81
CA HIS A 230 -58.82 -24.03 7.52
C HIS A 230 -60.00 -24.42 6.61
N GLY A 231 -59.90 -24.15 5.30
CA GLY A 231 -60.92 -24.49 4.30
C GLY A 231 -60.55 -25.66 3.37
N VAL A 232 -59.40 -26.34 3.57
CA VAL A 232 -58.98 -27.48 2.74
C VAL A 232 -59.14 -28.81 3.50
N ASP A 233 -59.43 -29.88 2.76
CA ASP A 233 -59.44 -31.29 3.19
C ASP A 233 -58.28 -31.64 4.16
N GLU A 234 -58.57 -32.46 5.17
CA GLU A 234 -57.72 -32.70 6.35
C GLU A 234 -56.29 -33.16 5.97
N GLU A 235 -56.16 -33.94 4.90
CA GLU A 235 -54.87 -34.44 4.43
C GLU A 235 -53.99 -33.34 3.81
N LYS A 236 -54.61 -32.39 3.08
CA LYS A 236 -53.91 -31.24 2.48
C LYS A 236 -53.57 -30.19 3.54
N GLY A 237 -54.42 -30.03 4.56
CA GLY A 237 -54.15 -29.19 5.72
C GLY A 237 -52.90 -29.64 6.51
N LYS A 238 -52.69 -30.95 6.67
CA LYS A 238 -51.51 -31.53 7.34
C LYS A 238 -50.21 -31.24 6.59
N VAL A 239 -50.21 -31.28 5.26
CA VAL A 239 -49.04 -30.95 4.43
C VAL A 239 -48.69 -29.46 4.57
N VAL A 240 -49.68 -28.57 4.52
CA VAL A 240 -49.45 -27.13 4.70
C VAL A 240 -48.92 -26.83 6.12
N ALA A 241 -49.44 -27.50 7.14
CA ALA A 241 -48.97 -27.37 8.52
C ALA A 241 -47.51 -27.84 8.73
N SER A 242 -47.07 -28.90 8.04
CA SER A 242 -45.69 -29.40 8.17
C SER A 242 -44.65 -28.44 7.56
N TYR A 243 -44.99 -27.75 6.46
CA TYR A 243 -44.17 -26.68 5.90
C TYR A 243 -44.03 -25.51 6.87
N PHE A 244 -45.09 -25.13 7.59
CA PHE A 244 -45.02 -24.08 8.61
C PHE A 244 -44.15 -24.47 9.80
N ALA A 245 -44.29 -25.70 10.32
CA ALA A 245 -43.46 -26.20 11.41
C ALA A 245 -41.97 -26.25 11.04
N ALA A 246 -41.66 -26.62 9.79
CA ALA A 246 -40.29 -26.62 9.28
C ALA A 246 -39.69 -25.20 9.17
N ALA A 247 -40.50 -24.22 8.75
CA ALA A 247 -40.08 -22.82 8.66
C ALA A 247 -39.82 -22.20 10.05
N ASP A 248 -40.68 -22.47 11.03
CA ASP A 248 -40.49 -22.02 12.43
C ASP A 248 -39.24 -22.64 13.06
N ALA A 249 -38.99 -23.93 12.82
CA ALA A 249 -37.80 -24.63 13.30
C ALA A 249 -36.50 -24.09 12.68
N ALA A 250 -36.56 -23.57 11.44
CA ALA A 250 -35.44 -22.91 10.79
C ALA A 250 -35.18 -21.49 11.35
N GLU A 251 -36.24 -20.77 11.71
CA GLU A 251 -36.15 -19.44 12.34
C GLU A 251 -35.55 -19.52 13.75
N HIS A 252 -35.94 -20.54 14.53
CA HIS A 252 -35.40 -20.73 15.89
C HIS A 252 -33.90 -21.08 15.89
N ARG A 253 -33.41 -21.75 14.84
CA ARG A 253 -31.98 -22.08 14.68
C ARG A 253 -31.10 -20.92 14.23
N ARG A 254 -31.65 -19.81 13.74
CA ARG A 254 -30.88 -18.61 13.39
C ARG A 254 -30.70 -17.60 14.54
N ASN A 255 -31.51 -17.72 15.60
CA ASN A 255 -31.49 -16.81 16.74
C ASN A 255 -30.60 -17.29 17.90
N PHE A 256 -29.78 -18.32 17.69
CA PHE A 256 -28.80 -18.86 18.63
C PHE A 256 -27.43 -19.04 17.97
#